data_AF-A0A4Q0PPY7-F1
#
_entry.id   AF-A0A4Q0PPY7-F1
#
_cell.length_a   1.000
_cell.length_b   1.000
_cell.length_c   1.000
_cell.angle_alpha   90.00
_cell.angle_beta   90.00
_cell.angle_gamma   90.00
#
_symmetry.space_group_name_H-M   'P 1'
#
loop_
_entity.id
_entity.type
_entity.pdbx_description
1 polymer ?
#
loop_
_entity_poly.entity_id
_entity_poly.type
_entity_poly.pdbx_seq_one_letter_code
_entity_poly.pdbx_strand_id
1 'polypeptide(L)'
;MSLSFMLYSAGDLISETTANGYGHWFSSAGDVVSWGDTAFLFSEFDEAGLKFSIGQFPARLTTGDTYTIKQALVYEYESGKSVQATFTFEIQIE
;
A
#
# COMPACT_ATOMS: atom_id res chain seq x y z
N MET A 1 4.74 -22.00 6.60
CA MET A 1 5.36 -21.25 5.48
C MET A 1 4.24 -20.45 4.85
N SER A 2 4.33 -19.12 4.89
CA SER A 2 3.27 -18.22 4.43
C SER A 2 3.90 -16.92 3.93
N LEU A 3 3.38 -16.41 2.81
CA LEU A 3 3.65 -15.06 2.34
C LEU A 3 2.45 -14.19 2.72
N SER A 4 2.73 -13.05 3.36
CA SER A 4 1.72 -12.08 3.76
C SER A 4 2.05 -10.73 3.12
N PHE A 5 1.07 -10.17 2.40
CA PHE A 5 1.15 -8.78 1.96
C PHE A 5 0.64 -7.90 3.11
N MET A 6 1.46 -6.94 3.53
CA MET A 6 1.15 -6.11 4.67
C MET A 6 1.48 -4.66 4.32
N LEU A 7 0.64 -3.74 4.75
CA LEU A 7 1.05 -2.35 4.81
C LEU A 7 2.17 -2.18 5.84
N TYR A 8 3.14 -1.30 5.57
CA TYR A 8 4.00 -0.76 6.61
C TYR A 8 3.63 0.69 6.88
N SER A 9 2.91 0.94 7.99
CA SER A 9 2.62 2.31 8.46
C SER A 9 3.17 2.48 9.86
N ALA A 10 3.96 3.54 10.07
CA ALA A 10 4.51 3.94 11.37
C ALA A 10 5.30 2.88 12.18
N GLY A 11 5.70 1.75 11.57
CA GLY A 11 6.36 0.65 12.26
C GLY A 11 5.49 -0.59 12.47
N ASP A 12 4.19 -0.47 12.20
CA ASP A 12 3.22 -1.56 12.29
C ASP A 12 2.97 -2.18 10.92
N LEU A 13 2.80 -3.51 10.95
CA LEU A 13 2.44 -4.32 9.78
C LEU A 13 0.93 -4.60 9.81
N ILE A 14 0.19 -4.04 8.85
CA ILE A 14 -1.27 -4.22 8.74
C ILE A 14 -1.55 -5.19 7.59
N SER A 15 -2.10 -6.38 7.90
CA SER A 15 -2.43 -7.40 6.90
C SER A 15 -3.83 -7.25 6.30
N GLU A 16 -4.63 -6.30 6.79
CA GLU A 16 -6.00 -6.05 6.32
C GLU A 16 -5.98 -5.26 5.01
N THR A 17 -6.38 -5.92 3.92
CA THR A 17 -6.53 -5.30 2.61
C THR A 17 -7.78 -4.43 2.57
N THR A 18 -7.66 -3.16 2.18
CA THR A 18 -8.80 -2.24 2.03
C THR A 18 -9.22 -2.01 0.57
N ALA A 19 -8.46 -2.52 -0.40
CA ALA A 19 -8.78 -2.48 -1.83
C ALA A 19 -8.85 -3.91 -2.43
N ASN A 20 -8.90 -4.04 -3.76
CA ASN A 20 -9.00 -5.37 -4.40
C ASN A 20 -7.68 -6.14 -4.26
N GLY A 21 -7.77 -7.46 -4.13
CA GLY A 21 -6.59 -8.33 -4.01
C GLY A 21 -5.70 -7.91 -2.85
N TYR A 22 -4.39 -7.87 -3.07
CA TYR A 22 -3.40 -7.34 -2.12
C TYR A 22 -3.32 -5.82 -2.22
N GLY A 23 -4.43 -5.15 -1.89
CA GLY A 23 -4.62 -3.73 -2.14
C GLY A 23 -4.95 -2.92 -0.89
N HIS A 24 -4.49 -1.68 -0.87
CA HIS A 24 -4.83 -0.72 0.18
C HIS A 24 -5.18 0.64 -0.40
N TRP A 25 -6.15 1.32 0.21
CA TRP A 25 -6.40 2.74 0.04
C TRP A 25 -5.59 3.54 1.05
N PHE A 26 -5.14 4.72 0.62
CA PHE A 26 -4.29 5.62 1.36
C PHE A 26 -4.92 7.00 1.46
N SER A 27 -4.77 7.64 2.61
CA SER A 27 -5.10 9.05 2.82
C SER A 27 -4.11 9.98 2.11
N SER A 28 -4.40 11.28 2.11
CA SER A 28 -3.46 12.30 1.64
C SER A 28 -2.14 12.33 2.44
N ALA A 29 -2.12 11.77 3.65
CA ALA A 29 -0.92 11.66 4.49
C ALA A 29 -0.15 10.34 4.27
N GLY A 30 -0.67 9.42 3.45
CA GLY A 30 -0.06 8.11 3.21
C GLY A 30 -0.46 7.03 4.22
N ASP A 31 -1.45 7.29 5.08
CA ASP A 31 -1.99 6.32 6.03
C ASP A 31 -3.03 5.42 5.37
N VAL A 32 -3.12 4.15 5.79
CA VAL A 32 -4.19 3.27 5.29
C VAL A 32 -5.53 3.68 5.83
N VAL A 33 -6.50 3.70 4.92
CA VAL A 33 -7.89 4.02 5.18
C VAL A 33 -8.79 3.03 4.43
N SER A 34 -10.04 2.98 4.84
CA SER A 34 -11.08 2.33 4.03
C SER A 34 -11.44 3.19 2.82
N TRP A 35 -12.01 2.57 1.79
CA TRP A 35 -12.66 3.32 0.71
C TRP A 35 -13.76 4.22 1.28
N GLY A 36 -13.74 5.51 0.94
CA GLY A 36 -14.67 6.49 1.51
C GLY A 36 -14.05 7.88 1.49
N ASP A 37 -14.48 8.76 2.40
CA ASP A 37 -14.17 10.20 2.37
C ASP A 37 -12.70 10.57 2.56
N THR A 38 -11.91 9.69 3.17
CA THR A 38 -10.49 9.94 3.46
C THR A 38 -9.55 9.27 2.47
N ALA A 39 -10.04 8.50 1.50
CA ALA A 39 -9.23 7.79 0.50
C ALA A 39 -8.82 8.69 -0.67
N PHE A 40 -7.52 8.76 -0.97
CA PHE A 40 -6.94 9.61 -2.02
C PHE A 40 -6.27 8.76 -3.10
N LEU A 41 -5.45 7.79 -2.68
CA LEU A 41 -4.69 6.91 -3.55
C LEU A 41 -5.01 5.46 -3.23
N PHE A 42 -4.79 4.57 -4.19
CA PHE A 42 -4.69 3.13 -3.92
C PHE A 42 -3.41 2.56 -4.50
N SER A 43 -2.95 1.47 -3.90
CA SER A 43 -1.95 0.61 -4.49
C SER A 43 -2.36 -0.85 -4.35
N GLU A 44 -2.46 -1.53 -5.49
CA GLU A 44 -2.84 -2.94 -5.61
C GLU A 44 -1.64 -3.73 -6.12
N PHE A 45 -1.28 -4.80 -5.40
CA PHE A 45 -0.18 -5.68 -5.77
C PHE A 45 -0.70 -6.96 -6.45
N ASP A 46 -0.13 -7.27 -7.61
CA ASP A 46 -0.31 -8.52 -8.33
C ASP A 46 0.93 -9.40 -8.13
N GLU A 47 0.76 -10.48 -7.39
CA GLU A 47 1.83 -11.42 -7.03
C GLU A 47 2.35 -12.22 -8.23
N ALA A 48 1.51 -12.50 -9.24
CA ALA A 48 1.89 -13.32 -10.38
C ALA A 48 2.86 -12.57 -11.30
N GLY A 49 2.67 -11.25 -11.43
CA GLY A 49 3.50 -10.37 -12.23
C GLY A 49 4.52 -9.54 -11.45
N LEU A 50 4.51 -9.61 -10.11
CA LEU A 50 5.25 -8.69 -9.23
C LEU A 50 5.00 -7.21 -9.58
N LYS A 51 3.73 -6.87 -9.86
CA LYS A 51 3.34 -5.56 -10.36
C LYS A 51 2.56 -4.79 -9.30
N PHE A 52 2.91 -3.53 -9.11
CA PHE A 52 2.10 -2.57 -8.35
C PHE A 52 1.29 -1.71 -9.32
N SER A 53 -0.02 -1.64 -9.10
CA SER A 53 -0.91 -0.72 -9.79
C SER A 53 -1.26 0.41 -8.83
N ILE A 54 -0.80 1.62 -9.15
CA ILE A 54 -1.08 2.82 -8.38
C ILE A 54 -2.14 3.63 -9.12
N GLY A 55 -3.16 4.06 -8.39
CA GLY A 55 -4.22 4.88 -8.93
C GLY A 55 -4.80 5.82 -7.89
N GLN A 56 -5.80 6.58 -8.31
CA GLN A 56 -6.38 7.66 -7.53
C GLN A 56 -7.88 7.46 -7.30
N PHE A 57 -8.36 8.01 -6.19
CA PHE A 57 -9.77 8.31 -6.04
C PHE A 57 -10.13 9.48 -6.97
N PRO A 58 -11.20 9.38 -7.77
CA PRO A 58 -11.57 10.45 -8.72
C PRO A 58 -11.71 11.83 -8.06
N ALA A 59 -11.10 12.84 -8.69
CA ALA A 59 -11.20 14.26 -8.32
C ALA A 59 -10.74 14.63 -6.89
N ARG A 60 -9.81 13.86 -6.30
CA ARG A 60 -9.26 14.15 -4.96
C ARG A 60 -7.81 14.57 -4.93
N LEU A 61 -7.07 14.32 -6.00
CA LEU A 61 -5.67 14.74 -6.10
C LEU A 61 -5.59 16.11 -6.75
N THR A 62 -4.67 16.93 -6.26
CA THR A 62 -4.40 18.25 -6.84
C THR A 62 -3.13 18.19 -7.67
N THR A 63 -3.17 18.71 -8.90
CA THR A 63 -1.96 18.90 -9.71
C THR A 63 -0.92 19.72 -8.95
N GLY A 64 0.33 19.26 -8.98
CA GLY A 64 1.45 19.84 -8.24
C GLY A 64 1.68 19.23 -6.86
N ASP A 65 0.72 18.51 -6.29
CA ASP A 65 0.92 17.81 -5.02
C ASP A 65 1.81 16.57 -5.19
N THR A 66 2.52 16.22 -4.11
CA THR A 66 3.28 14.98 -4.01
C THR A 66 2.78 14.15 -2.84
N TYR A 67 2.61 12.86 -3.06
CA TYR A 67 2.18 11.90 -2.05
C TYR A 67 3.23 10.81 -1.87
N THR A 68 3.35 10.29 -0.65
CA THR A 68 4.20 9.16 -0.33
C THR A 68 3.38 8.04 0.27
N ILE A 69 3.46 6.85 -0.33
CA ILE A 69 2.83 5.63 0.21
C ILE A 69 3.87 4.53 0.38
N LYS A 70 3.66 3.66 1.38
CA LYS A 70 4.57 2.55 1.71
C LYS A 70 3.82 1.24 1.80
N GLN A 71 4.37 0.19 1.20
CA GLN A 71 3.83 -1.17 1.28
C GLN A 71 4.95 -2.16 1.58
N ALA A 72 4.63 -3.27 2.25
CA ALA A 72 5.60 -4.29 2.60
C ALA A 72 5.16 -5.70 2.16
N LEU A 73 6.12 -6.45 1.67
CA LEU A 73 6.03 -7.89 1.55
C LEU A 73 6.72 -8.51 2.75
N VAL A 74 5.99 -9.29 3.54
CA VAL A 74 6.53 -10.01 4.70
C VAL A 74 6.45 -11.50 4.44
N TYR A 75 7.60 -12.15 4.46
CA TYR A 75 7.71 -13.58 4.20
C TYR A 75 8.24 -14.30 5.44
N GLU A 76 7.43 -15.19 6.00
CA GLU A 76 7.81 -16.04 7.14
C GLU A 76 8.34 -17.39 6.64
N TYR A 77 9.65 -17.58 6.78
CA TYR A 77 10.35 -18.77 6.28
C TYR A 77 10.54 -19.86 7.34
N GLU A 78 10.43 -19.49 8.62
CA GLU A 78 10.46 -20.39 9.78
C GLU A 78 9.60 -19.77 10.87
N SER A 79 9.03 -20.58 11.77
CA SER A 79 8.17 -20.08 12.86
C SER A 79 8.86 -18.95 13.63
N GLY A 80 8.28 -17.75 13.57
CA GLY A 80 8.80 -16.55 14.25
C GLY A 80 10.01 -15.89 13.55
N LYS A 81 10.39 -16.33 12.35
CA LYS A 81 11.44 -15.71 11.54
C LYS A 81 10.90 -15.27 10.19
N SER A 82 11.01 -13.96 9.94
CA SER A 82 10.54 -13.34 8.70
C SER A 82 11.61 -12.49 8.04
N VAL A 83 11.42 -12.23 6.76
CA VAL A 83 12.09 -11.16 6.01
C VAL A 83 11.04 -10.19 5.51
N GLN A 84 11.42 -8.92 5.38
CA GLN A 84 10.54 -7.85 4.91
C GLN A 84 11.19 -7.10 3.76
N ALA A 85 10.43 -6.89 2.68
CA ALA A 85 10.77 -5.94 1.63
C ALA A 85 9.78 -4.77 1.67
N THR A 86 10.27 -3.55 1.88
CA THR A 86 9.44 -2.34 1.90
C THR A 86 9.61 -1.57 0.60
N PHE A 87 8.49 -1.27 -0.05
CA PHE A 87 8.40 -0.43 -1.24
C PHE A 87 7.88 0.93 -0.83
N THR A 88 8.61 1.99 -1.21
CA THR A 88 8.17 3.39 -1.02
C THR A 88 7.92 3.99 -2.39
N PHE A 89 6.74 4.55 -2.59
CA PHE A 89 6.36 5.22 -3.82
C PHE A 89 6.20 6.71 -3.53
N GLU A 90 6.93 7.55 -4.26
CA GLU A 90 6.75 8.99 -4.32
C GLU A 90 6.01 9.31 -5.62
N ILE A 91 4.81 9.88 -5.49
CA ILE A 91 3.86 10.07 -6.58
C ILE A 91 3.62 11.57 -6.73
N GLN A 92 4.11 12.14 -7.82
CA GLN A 92 3.85 13.53 -8.19
C GLN A 92 2.67 13.59 -9.15
N ILE A 93 1.74 14.53 -8.93
CA ILE A 93 0.57 14.74 -9.78
C ILE A 93 0.87 15.86 -10.77
N GLU A 94 0.71 15.57 -12.06
CA GLU A 94 0.94 16.49 -13.19
C GLU A 94 -0.37 16.81 -13.95
#